data_AF-A1CLR3-F1
#
_entry.id   AF-A1CLR3-F1
#
_cell.length_a   1.000
_cell.length_b   1.000
_cell.length_c   1.000
_cell.angle_alpha   90.00
_cell.angle_beta   90.00
_cell.angle_gamma   90.00
#
_symmetry.space_group_name_H-M   'P 1'
#
loop_
_entity.id
_entity.type
_entity.pdbx_description
1 polymer ?
#
loop_
_entity_poly.entity_id
_entity_poly.type
_entity_poly.pdbx_seq_one_letter_code
_entity_poly.pdbx_strand_id
1 'polypeptide(L)'
;MSKSLHEIVAELDNFPYYEKDPAVYARILKSYHALKVQGVDVTLGYIPNIVVQNITWPDDCWLIDSSRALLCYVEDEDSYIHLWITKHSKRKQTYPGMLDCTAAGALSTGHTPRSAVILEATEEASIKREIIETGLRYAGCISYFHAKDHLPAARSDSASTALLLSEIEYLYELELDQGVTPRPKDLEVEDS
;
A
#
# COMPACT_ATOMS: atom_id res chain seq x y z
N MET A 1 23.44 -1.40 -9.86
CA MET A 1 23.48 -0.18 -9.02
C MET A 1 22.23 -0.18 -8.17
N SER A 2 22.30 0.17 -6.89
CA SER A 2 21.07 0.36 -6.10
C SER A 2 20.41 1.66 -6.54
N LYS A 3 19.08 1.68 -6.56
CA LYS A 3 18.31 2.89 -6.85
C LYS A 3 18.46 3.89 -5.71
N SER A 4 18.40 5.17 -6.03
CA SER A 4 18.21 6.25 -5.07
C SER A 4 16.77 6.29 -4.56
N LEU A 5 16.54 6.91 -3.40
CA LEU A 5 15.19 7.12 -2.86
C LEU A 5 14.30 7.88 -3.85
N HIS A 6 14.85 8.85 -4.58
CA HIS A 6 14.11 9.59 -5.60
C HIS A 6 13.66 8.69 -6.76
N GLU A 7 14.52 7.78 -7.22
CA GLU A 7 14.16 6.81 -8.27
C GLU A 7 13.08 5.83 -7.79
N ILE A 8 13.13 5.39 -6.53
CA ILE A 8 12.09 4.52 -5.93
C ILE A 8 10.75 5.26 -5.90
N VAL A 9 10.72 6.50 -5.42
CA VAL A 9 9.49 7.31 -5.39
C VAL A 9 8.97 7.56 -6.80
N ALA A 10 9.83 7.87 -7.76
CA ALA A 10 9.41 8.11 -9.15
C ALA A 10 8.86 6.85 -9.84
N GLU A 11 9.31 5.65 -9.43
CA GLU A 11 8.78 4.39 -9.93
C GLU A 11 7.42 4.04 -9.33
N LEU A 12 7.23 4.29 -8.02
CA LEU A 12 5.96 4.07 -7.33
C LEU A 12 4.90 5.10 -7.76
N ASP A 13 5.28 6.38 -7.86
CA ASP A 13 4.40 7.48 -8.25
C ASP A 13 4.60 7.89 -9.72
N ASN A 14 4.39 6.92 -10.60
CA ASN A 14 4.62 7.06 -12.03
C ASN A 14 3.37 7.51 -12.82
N PHE A 15 2.29 7.87 -12.12
CA PHE A 15 1.08 8.37 -12.75
C PHE A 15 1.36 9.62 -13.61
N PRO A 16 0.77 9.70 -14.82
CA PRO A 16 1.05 10.77 -15.77
C PRO A 16 0.30 12.05 -15.38
N TYR A 17 0.62 12.65 -14.23
CA TYR A 17 -0.03 13.86 -13.70
C TYR A 17 -0.17 14.97 -14.75
N TYR A 18 -1.33 15.64 -14.75
CA TYR A 18 -1.66 16.70 -15.73
C TYR A 18 -0.60 17.80 -15.73
N GLU A 19 -0.10 18.16 -14.57
CA GLU A 19 0.91 19.20 -14.34
C GLU A 19 2.26 18.87 -15.00
N LYS A 20 2.57 17.58 -15.19
CA LYS A 20 3.82 17.12 -15.81
C LYS A 20 3.71 17.10 -17.33
N ASP A 21 2.64 16.51 -17.87
CA ASP A 21 2.40 16.46 -19.32
C ASP A 21 0.88 16.35 -19.62
N PRO A 22 0.21 17.49 -19.90
CA PRO A 22 -1.23 17.53 -20.18
C PRO A 22 -1.65 16.66 -21.37
N ALA A 23 -0.80 16.52 -22.39
CA ALA A 23 -1.11 15.78 -23.61
C ALA A 23 -1.05 14.27 -23.37
N VAL A 24 -0.06 13.81 -22.61
CA VAL A 24 0.05 12.41 -22.16
C VAL A 24 -1.08 12.06 -21.21
N TYR A 25 -1.37 12.93 -20.22
CA TYR A 25 -2.49 12.76 -19.29
C TYR A 25 -3.82 12.59 -20.03
N ALA A 26 -4.17 13.54 -20.89
CA ALA A 26 -5.44 13.53 -21.62
C ALA A 26 -5.56 12.33 -22.57
N ARG A 27 -4.44 11.84 -23.11
CA ARG A 27 -4.44 10.65 -23.97
C ARG A 27 -4.65 9.37 -23.16
N ILE A 28 -3.95 9.21 -22.04
CA ILE A 28 -4.03 8.01 -21.21
C ILE A 28 -5.43 7.90 -20.62
N LEU A 29 -5.97 8.98 -20.05
CA LEU A 29 -7.28 8.95 -19.42
C LEU A 29 -8.45 8.73 -20.38
N LYS A 30 -8.28 8.84 -21.71
CA LYS A 30 -9.31 8.42 -22.68
C LYS A 30 -9.64 6.93 -22.58
N SER A 31 -8.69 6.11 -22.12
CA SER A 31 -8.85 4.67 -21.96
C SER A 31 -9.46 4.27 -20.61
N TYR A 32 -9.84 5.24 -19.77
CA TYR A 32 -10.37 5.01 -18.43
C TYR A 32 -11.63 5.82 -18.16
N HIS A 33 -12.49 5.30 -17.30
CA HIS A 33 -13.53 6.08 -16.63
C HIS A 33 -12.98 6.58 -15.30
N ALA A 34 -13.31 7.81 -14.95
CA ALA A 34 -13.08 8.34 -13.60
C ALA A 34 -14.08 7.70 -12.63
N LEU A 35 -13.58 7.12 -11.54
CA LEU A 35 -14.39 6.65 -10.43
C LEU A 35 -14.78 7.84 -9.55
N LYS A 36 -16.08 8.08 -9.41
CA LYS A 36 -16.65 9.17 -8.62
C LYS A 36 -17.81 8.66 -7.78
N VAL A 37 -17.98 9.25 -6.59
CA VAL A 37 -19.15 9.02 -5.74
C VAL A 37 -20.08 10.23 -5.85
N GLN A 38 -21.38 9.99 -5.98
CA GLN A 38 -22.37 11.05 -6.09
C GLN A 38 -22.33 11.96 -4.84
N GLY A 39 -22.24 13.27 -5.05
CA GLY A 39 -22.12 14.25 -3.97
C GLY A 39 -20.69 14.48 -3.47
N VAL A 40 -19.70 13.74 -3.99
CA VAL A 40 -18.28 13.94 -3.70
C VAL A 40 -17.61 14.54 -4.94
N ASP A 41 -17.16 15.79 -4.85
CA ASP A 41 -16.53 16.53 -5.95
C ASP A 41 -15.02 16.24 -6.08
N VAL A 42 -14.64 14.96 -5.97
CA VAL A 42 -13.27 14.49 -6.22
C VAL A 42 -13.30 13.16 -6.98
N THR A 43 -12.35 12.99 -7.90
CA THR A 43 -12.13 11.70 -8.57
C THR A 43 -11.36 10.78 -7.63
N LEU A 44 -11.95 9.65 -7.29
CA LEU A 44 -11.40 8.71 -6.32
C LEU A 44 -10.48 7.66 -6.94
N GLY A 45 -10.49 7.54 -8.26
CA GLY A 45 -9.65 6.59 -8.98
C GLY A 45 -10.02 6.52 -10.46
N TYR A 46 -9.42 5.56 -11.17
CA TYR A 46 -9.68 5.34 -12.59
C TYR A 46 -9.86 3.86 -12.87
N ILE A 47 -10.89 3.51 -13.65
CA ILE A 47 -11.18 2.14 -14.03
C ILE A 47 -11.01 2.02 -15.55
N PRO A 48 -10.23 1.04 -16.05
CA PRO A 48 -10.10 0.81 -17.49
C PRO A 48 -11.46 0.66 -18.17
N ASN A 49 -11.65 1.26 -19.35
CA ASN A 49 -12.91 1.19 -20.09
C ASN A 49 -13.35 -0.26 -20.35
N ILE A 50 -12.39 -1.14 -20.63
CA ILE A 50 -12.65 -2.56 -20.87
C ILE A 50 -13.21 -3.27 -19.63
N VAL A 51 -12.80 -2.86 -18.43
CA VAL A 51 -13.32 -3.41 -17.18
C VAL A 51 -14.75 -2.90 -16.96
N VAL A 52 -14.98 -1.59 -17.17
CA VAL A 52 -16.31 -0.99 -16.99
C VAL A 52 -17.38 -1.62 -17.87
N GLN A 53 -17.04 -1.91 -19.12
CA GLN A 53 -17.95 -2.52 -20.09
C GLN A 53 -18.35 -3.96 -19.73
N ASN A 54 -17.56 -4.63 -18.88
CA ASN A 54 -17.76 -6.03 -18.50
C ASN A 54 -18.31 -6.20 -17.08
N ILE A 55 -18.49 -5.11 -16.33
CA ILE A 55 -19.08 -5.14 -14.99
C ILE A 55 -20.59 -4.97 -15.08
N THR A 56 -21.34 -5.88 -14.47
CA THR A 56 -22.74 -5.64 -14.10
C THR A 56 -22.73 -4.84 -12.81
N TRP A 57 -22.95 -3.52 -12.91
CA TRP A 57 -22.88 -2.59 -11.78
C TRP A 57 -24.09 -2.77 -10.85
N PRO A 58 -23.93 -3.31 -9.63
CA PRO A 58 -25.00 -3.36 -8.64
C PRO A 58 -25.20 -1.95 -8.04
N ASP A 59 -26.43 -1.60 -7.70
CA ASP A 59 -26.79 -0.26 -7.21
C ASP A 59 -26.24 0.07 -5.78
N ASP A 60 -25.54 -0.87 -5.14
CA ASP A 60 -25.26 -0.90 -3.70
C ASP A 60 -23.78 -1.07 -3.27
N CYS A 61 -22.78 -1.13 -4.18
CA CYS A 61 -21.60 -1.99 -3.92
C CYS A 61 -20.15 -1.43 -3.93
N TRP A 62 -19.86 -0.13 -4.05
CA TRP A 62 -18.44 0.28 -4.24
C TRP A 62 -17.71 0.72 -2.97
N LEU A 63 -16.58 0.05 -2.71
CA LEU A 63 -15.63 0.32 -1.60
C LEU A 63 -14.21 0.43 -2.16
N ILE A 64 -13.44 1.39 -1.63
CA ILE A 64 -12.05 1.66 -2.00
C ILE A 64 -11.18 1.17 -0.85
N ASP A 65 -10.24 0.27 -1.15
CA ASP A 65 -9.31 -0.32 -0.18
C ASP A 65 -8.04 0.54 -0.08
N SER A 66 -7.44 0.56 1.10
CA SER A 66 -6.21 1.29 1.44
C SER A 66 -5.27 0.36 2.22
N SER A 67 -3.96 0.47 2.01
CA SER A 67 -2.96 -0.30 2.73
C SER A 67 -2.56 0.37 4.06
N ARG A 68 -1.88 -0.37 4.93
CA ARG A 68 -1.33 0.12 6.19
C ARG A 68 -0.03 -0.61 6.52
N ALA A 69 0.86 0.06 7.24
CA ALA A 69 2.14 -0.50 7.66
C ALA A 69 2.47 -0.11 9.10
N LEU A 70 3.08 -1.04 9.83
CA LEU A 70 3.63 -0.86 11.17
C LEU A 70 5.14 -1.05 11.15
N LEU A 71 5.87 -0.05 11.63
CA LEU A 71 7.30 -0.17 11.91
C LEU A 71 7.53 -0.21 13.43
N CYS A 72 8.07 -1.32 13.92
CA CYS A 72 8.51 -1.44 15.30
C CYS A 72 9.97 -1.07 15.45
N TYR A 73 10.29 -0.48 16.60
CA TYR A 73 11.66 -0.15 16.97
C TYR A 73 11.91 -0.34 18.46
N VAL A 74 13.18 -0.45 18.83
CA VAL A 74 13.66 -0.41 20.22
C VAL A 74 14.80 0.58 20.32
N GLU A 75 14.83 1.37 21.38
CA GLU A 75 16.00 2.18 21.76
C GLU A 75 16.86 1.40 22.76
N ASP A 76 18.15 1.25 22.45
CA ASP A 76 19.09 0.60 23.36
C ASP A 76 19.59 1.53 24.48
N GLU A 77 20.39 0.99 25.40
CA GLU A 77 20.92 1.76 26.54
C GLU A 77 21.83 2.93 26.12
N ASP A 78 22.36 2.89 24.90
CA ASP A 78 23.24 3.92 24.32
C ASP A 78 22.46 4.92 23.43
N SER A 79 21.12 4.88 23.46
CA SER A 79 20.22 5.70 22.63
C SER A 79 20.31 5.44 21.11
N TYR A 80 20.72 4.24 20.69
CA TYR A 80 20.59 3.81 19.29
C TYR A 80 19.22 3.18 19.03
N ILE A 81 18.64 3.50 17.88
CA ILE A 81 17.37 2.95 17.41
C ILE A 81 17.63 1.73 16.53
N HIS A 82 17.08 0.58 16.93
CA HIS A 82 17.06 -0.65 16.13
C HIS A 82 15.67 -0.86 15.55
N LEU A 83 15.59 -1.09 14.23
CA LEU A 83 14.33 -1.30 13.52
C LEU A 83 14.07 -2.78 13.27
N TRP A 84 12.83 -3.21 13.48
CA TRP A 84 12.38 -4.56 13.12
C TRP A 84 11.91 -4.59 11.66
N ILE A 85 12.75 -5.12 10.78
CA ILE A 85 12.47 -5.27 9.34
C ILE A 85 12.20 -6.74 9.06
N THR A 86 11.04 -7.05 8.49
CA THR A 86 10.71 -8.43 8.13
C THR A 86 11.19 -8.75 6.73
N LYS A 87 11.27 -10.05 6.43
CA LYS A 87 11.45 -10.53 5.07
C LYS A 87 10.24 -11.36 4.63
N HIS A 88 9.63 -10.95 3.54
CA HIS A 88 8.51 -11.66 2.93
C HIS A 88 8.84 -13.12 2.64
N SER A 89 7.90 -14.00 2.96
CA SER A 89 7.92 -15.39 2.54
C SER A 89 8.06 -15.51 1.03
N LYS A 90 8.88 -16.45 0.57
CA LYS A 90 8.99 -16.78 -0.86
C LYS A 90 7.68 -17.28 -1.48
N ARG A 91 6.68 -17.60 -0.64
CA ARG A 91 5.35 -18.07 -1.05
C ARG A 91 4.31 -16.94 -1.15
N LYS A 92 4.65 -15.72 -0.74
CA LYS A 92 3.74 -14.55 -0.80
C LYS A 92 3.44 -14.21 -2.28
N GLN A 93 2.20 -13.87 -2.59
CA GLN A 93 1.75 -13.64 -3.97
C GLN A 93 2.39 -12.39 -4.59
N THR A 94 2.64 -11.37 -3.77
CA THR A 94 3.28 -10.11 -4.15
C THR A 94 4.66 -10.01 -3.52
N TYR A 95 5.65 -9.59 -4.32
CA TYR A 95 7.01 -9.27 -3.87
C TYR A 95 7.69 -10.34 -2.97
N PRO A 96 7.73 -11.63 -3.39
CA PRO A 96 8.28 -12.70 -2.57
C PRO A 96 9.78 -12.51 -2.28
N GLY A 97 10.18 -12.69 -1.02
CA GLY A 97 11.59 -12.59 -0.58
C GLY A 97 12.13 -11.17 -0.42
N MET A 98 11.31 -10.13 -0.61
CA MET A 98 11.67 -8.73 -0.37
C MET A 98 11.60 -8.37 1.12
N LEU A 99 12.28 -7.30 1.52
CA LEU A 99 12.18 -6.74 2.87
C LEU A 99 10.89 -5.92 3.01
N ASP A 100 10.30 -5.94 4.20
CA ASP A 100 9.07 -5.20 4.51
C ASP A 100 9.08 -4.67 5.96
N CYS A 101 8.06 -3.90 6.31
CA CYS A 101 7.78 -3.41 7.65
C CYS A 101 7.50 -4.57 8.64
N THR A 102 7.41 -4.26 9.93
CA THR A 102 7.18 -5.30 10.96
C THR A 102 5.84 -6.02 10.75
N ALA A 103 4.83 -5.30 10.29
CA ALA A 103 3.56 -5.86 9.80
C ALA A 103 2.93 -4.92 8.77
N ALA A 104 2.28 -5.45 7.74
CA ALA A 104 1.63 -4.65 6.70
C ALA A 104 0.47 -5.41 6.02
N GLY A 105 -0.62 -4.71 5.70
CA GLY A 105 -1.79 -5.37 5.11
C GLY A 105 -2.85 -4.43 4.55
N ALA A 106 -3.80 -5.00 3.81
CA ALA A 106 -4.93 -4.27 3.21
C ALA A 106 -6.02 -3.96 4.25
N LEU A 107 -6.82 -2.91 4.01
CA LEU A 107 -7.93 -2.50 4.87
C LEU A 107 -9.23 -3.18 4.43
N SER A 108 -9.51 -4.30 5.07
CA SER A 108 -10.79 -4.98 4.92
C SER A 108 -11.96 -4.13 5.41
N THR A 109 -13.08 -4.27 4.72
CA THR A 109 -14.35 -3.59 5.01
C THR A 109 -14.80 -3.84 6.45
N GLY A 110 -15.28 -2.79 7.14
CA GLY A 110 -15.76 -2.90 8.52
C GLY A 110 -14.67 -2.73 9.58
N HIS A 111 -13.40 -2.53 9.18
CA HIS A 111 -12.33 -2.18 10.10
C HIS A 111 -11.87 -0.74 9.92
N THR A 112 -11.38 -0.14 11.01
CA THR A 112 -10.59 1.10 10.96
C THR A 112 -9.12 0.77 10.71
N PRO A 113 -8.30 1.67 10.12
CA PRO A 113 -6.86 1.46 9.96
C PRO A 113 -6.16 1.01 11.24
N ARG A 114 -6.51 1.62 12.39
CA ARG A 114 -5.97 1.24 13.70
C ARG A 114 -6.39 -0.18 14.13
N SER A 115 -7.68 -0.50 14.08
CA SER A 115 -8.14 -1.85 14.50
C SER A 115 -7.54 -2.95 13.65
N ALA A 116 -7.25 -2.62 12.40
CA ALA A 116 -6.77 -3.56 11.43
C ALA A 116 -5.24 -3.74 11.53
N VAL A 117 -4.46 -2.67 11.79
CA VAL A 117 -3.01 -2.81 12.05
C VAL A 117 -2.74 -3.60 13.33
N ILE A 118 -3.63 -3.52 14.33
CA ILE A 118 -3.55 -4.35 15.53
C ILE A 118 -3.71 -5.83 15.19
N LEU A 119 -4.61 -6.18 14.26
CA LEU A 119 -4.79 -7.57 13.81
C LEU A 119 -3.54 -8.06 13.09
N GLU A 120 -3.06 -7.33 12.08
CA GLU A 120 -1.85 -7.71 11.33
C GLU A 120 -0.64 -7.89 12.26
N ALA A 121 -0.38 -6.94 13.16
CA ALA A 121 0.75 -7.05 14.08
C ALA A 121 0.62 -8.25 15.05
N THR A 122 -0.61 -8.68 15.36
CA THR A 122 -0.86 -9.89 16.16
C THR A 122 -0.71 -11.17 15.33
N GLU A 123 -0.94 -11.09 14.04
CA GLU A 123 -0.94 -12.22 13.09
C GLU A 123 0.44 -12.40 12.44
N GLU A 124 1.04 -11.37 11.86
CA GLU A 124 2.34 -11.47 11.18
C GLU A 124 3.52 -11.43 12.17
N ALA A 125 3.42 -10.65 13.25
CA ALA A 125 4.55 -10.33 14.13
C ALA A 125 4.43 -10.90 15.56
N SER A 126 3.35 -11.64 15.85
CA SER A 126 3.08 -12.22 17.19
C SER A 126 3.14 -11.21 18.35
N ILE A 127 2.95 -9.93 18.08
CA ILE A 127 2.99 -8.91 19.13
C ILE A 127 1.69 -8.99 19.93
N LYS A 128 1.81 -9.00 21.27
CA LYS A 128 0.64 -9.08 22.14
C LYS A 128 -0.24 -7.85 21.96
N ARG A 129 -1.55 -8.07 21.84
CA ARG A 129 -2.54 -7.01 21.66
C ARG A 129 -2.44 -5.93 22.71
N GLU A 130 -2.16 -6.29 23.97
CA GLU A 130 -2.04 -5.34 25.07
C GLU A 130 -0.88 -4.35 24.87
N ILE A 131 0.24 -4.81 24.29
CA ILE A 131 1.40 -3.98 23.97
C ILE A 131 1.04 -3.02 22.81
N ILE A 132 0.40 -3.55 21.78
CA ILE A 132 0.01 -2.75 20.61
C ILE A 132 -1.02 -1.68 21.02
N GLU A 133 -2.08 -2.06 21.74
CA GLU A 133 -3.16 -1.13 22.09
C GLU A 133 -2.68 0.04 22.94
N THR A 134 -1.66 -0.16 23.77
CA THR A 134 -1.08 0.85 24.66
C THR A 134 -0.02 1.70 23.99
N GLY A 135 0.86 1.11 23.17
CA GLY A 135 2.02 1.80 22.58
C GLY A 135 1.83 2.30 21.14
N LEU A 136 0.84 1.82 20.41
CA LEU A 136 0.69 2.09 18.97
C LEU A 136 0.37 3.56 18.70
N ARG A 137 1.23 4.21 17.92
CA ARG A 137 1.12 5.62 17.54
C ARG A 137 0.93 5.77 16.04
N TYR A 138 0.09 6.71 15.63
CA TYR A 138 -0.09 7.07 14.23
C TYR A 138 1.04 7.99 13.79
N ALA A 139 1.77 7.59 12.75
CA ALA A 139 2.93 8.32 12.24
C ALA A 139 2.61 9.18 11.01
N GLY A 140 1.48 8.92 10.33
CA GLY A 140 1.05 9.66 9.15
C GLY A 140 0.49 8.75 8.08
N CYS A 141 0.40 9.25 6.85
CA CYS A 141 0.04 8.45 5.70
C CYS A 141 0.89 8.83 4.49
N ILE A 142 1.20 7.84 3.66
CA ILE A 142 1.77 8.05 2.33
C ILE A 142 0.66 7.81 1.31
N SER A 143 0.58 8.65 0.28
CA SER A 143 -0.30 8.39 -0.86
C SER A 143 0.49 8.55 -2.14
N TYR A 144 0.33 7.58 -3.03
CA TYR A 144 0.95 7.58 -4.36
C TYR A 144 0.00 6.94 -5.37
N PHE A 145 0.25 7.20 -6.65
CA PHE A 145 -0.56 6.67 -7.72
C PHE A 145 0.33 5.88 -8.69
N HIS A 146 0.20 4.55 -8.63
CA HIS A 146 1.00 3.63 -9.40
C HIS A 146 0.25 3.12 -10.64
N ALA A 147 0.83 3.30 -11.82
CA ALA A 147 0.40 2.63 -13.03
C ALA A 147 1.17 1.30 -13.16
N LYS A 148 0.49 0.19 -12.89
CA LYS A 148 1.01 -1.16 -13.06
C LYS A 148 0.91 -1.55 -14.54
N ASP A 149 1.99 -2.13 -15.07
CA ASP A 149 2.28 -2.37 -16.49
C ASP A 149 2.65 -1.11 -17.30
N HIS A 150 3.16 -1.30 -18.51
CA HIS A 150 3.54 -0.19 -19.37
C HIS A 150 2.30 0.65 -19.71
N LEU A 151 2.31 1.92 -19.30
CA LEU A 151 1.39 2.92 -19.84
C LEU A 151 1.42 2.79 -21.37
N PRO A 152 0.25 2.76 -22.03
CA PRO A 152 0.21 2.53 -23.47
C PRO A 152 1.11 3.56 -24.16
N ALA A 153 2.18 3.06 -24.80
CA ALA A 153 3.10 3.88 -25.55
C ALA A 153 2.31 4.65 -26.61
N ALA A 154 2.74 5.88 -26.92
CA ALA A 154 2.04 6.82 -27.80
C ALA A 154 1.77 6.31 -29.25
N ARG A 155 2.12 5.05 -29.58
CA ARG A 155 2.06 4.45 -30.92
C ARG A 155 1.73 2.95 -30.97
N SER A 156 1.25 2.31 -29.91
CA SER A 156 0.98 0.87 -29.94
C SER A 156 -0.50 0.55 -29.76
N ASP A 157 -1.09 -0.08 -30.77
CA ASP A 157 -2.45 -0.67 -30.76
C ASP A 157 -2.54 -1.95 -29.89
N SER A 158 -1.55 -2.19 -29.03
CA SER A 158 -1.50 -3.32 -28.11
C SER A 158 -2.40 -3.08 -26.90
N ALA A 159 -3.39 -3.95 -26.74
CA ALA A 159 -4.49 -3.91 -25.78
C ALA A 159 -4.12 -4.00 -24.27
N SER A 160 -2.86 -3.76 -23.87
CA SER A 160 -2.49 -3.70 -22.46
C SER A 160 -2.80 -2.32 -21.90
N THR A 161 -3.99 -2.16 -21.30
CA THR A 161 -4.32 -0.98 -20.51
C THR A 161 -3.69 -1.14 -19.14
N ALA A 162 -2.83 -0.20 -18.73
CA ALA A 162 -2.22 -0.21 -17.41
C ALA A 162 -3.29 -0.22 -16.31
N LEU A 163 -3.01 -0.85 -15.18
CA LEU A 163 -3.88 -0.75 -14.01
C LEU A 163 -3.45 0.47 -13.21
N LEU A 164 -4.37 1.41 -13.02
CA LEU A 164 -4.14 2.61 -12.25
C LEU A 164 -4.53 2.33 -10.79
N LEU A 165 -3.53 2.25 -9.92
CA LEU A 165 -3.65 1.92 -8.51
C LEU A 165 -3.38 3.17 -7.68
N SER A 166 -4.44 3.78 -7.16
CA SER A 166 -4.31 4.79 -6.11
C SER A 166 -4.10 4.07 -4.79
N GLU A 167 -2.99 4.32 -4.12
CA GLU A 167 -2.69 3.70 -2.84
C GLU A 167 -2.58 4.78 -1.76
N ILE A 168 -3.11 4.45 -0.59
CA ILE A 168 -2.94 5.21 0.65
C ILE A 168 -2.45 4.20 1.68
N GLU A 169 -1.27 4.45 2.22
CA GLU A 169 -0.66 3.67 3.27
C GLU A 169 -0.74 4.44 4.59
N TYR A 170 -1.52 3.94 5.54
CA TYR A 170 -1.54 4.48 6.89
C TYR A 170 -0.35 3.92 7.69
N LEU A 171 0.49 4.81 8.20
CA LEU A 171 1.71 4.47 8.88
C LEU A 171 1.53 4.53 10.40
N TYR A 172 2.04 3.50 11.06
CA TYR A 172 2.08 3.40 12.50
C TYR A 172 3.49 3.06 13.00
N GLU A 173 3.78 3.52 14.21
CA GLU A 173 4.99 3.20 14.94
C GLU A 173 4.64 2.56 16.28
N LEU A 174 5.48 1.63 16.73
CA LEU A 174 5.37 1.01 18.05
C LEU A 174 6.77 0.81 18.63
N GLU A 175 7.04 1.52 19.73
CA GLU A 175 8.22 1.29 20.57
C GLU A 175 8.01 0.01 21.39
N LEU A 176 9.02 -0.85 21.41
CA LEU A 176 9.00 -2.11 22.15
C LEU A 176 10.03 -2.09 23.28
N ASP A 177 9.68 -2.71 24.40
CA ASP A 177 10.65 -2.98 25.47
C ASP A 177 11.77 -3.90 24.95
N GLN A 178 13.00 -3.75 25.45
CA GLN A 178 14.17 -4.54 25.03
C GLN A 178 14.00 -6.07 25.15
N GLY A 179 13.07 -6.55 25.98
CA GLY A 179 12.76 -7.98 26.13
C GLY A 179 11.72 -8.52 25.14
N VAL A 180 11.13 -7.67 24.30
CA VAL A 180 10.05 -8.03 23.38
C VAL A 180 10.60 -8.16 21.96
N THR A 181 10.49 -9.36 21.41
CA THR A 181 10.94 -9.67 20.05
C THR A 181 9.73 -10.08 19.21
N PRO A 182 9.39 -9.33 18.14
CA PRO A 182 8.46 -9.77 17.11
C PRO A 182 8.85 -11.15 16.56
N ARG A 183 7.87 -11.99 16.24
CA ARG A 183 8.12 -13.32 15.66
C ARG A 183 7.09 -13.66 14.59
N PRO A 184 7.50 -14.29 13.46
CA PRO A 184 6.58 -14.76 12.45
C PRO A 184 5.62 -15.78 13.08
N LYS A 185 4.32 -15.56 12.92
CA LYS A 185 3.31 -16.52 13.40
C LYS A 185 2.76 -17.38 12.28
N ASP A 186 2.66 -16.83 11.08
CA ASP A 186 2.06 -17.46 9.91
C ASP A 186 3.10 -17.67 8.80
N LEU A 187 2.63 -17.96 7.59
CA LEU A 187 3.47 -18.27 6.43
C LEU A 187 3.79 -17.04 5.58
N GLU A 188 3.38 -15.84 5.99
CA GLU A 188 3.58 -14.59 5.24
C GLU A 188 4.98 -14.01 5.44
N VAL A 189 5.59 -14.25 6.60
CA VAL A 189 6.95 -13.80 6.97
C VAL A 189 7.89 -14.99 7.13
N GLU A 190 9.08 -14.93 6.51
CA GLU A 190 10.10 -16.00 6.59
C GLU A 190 11.03 -15.82 7.79
N ASP A 191 11.49 -14.58 8.04
CA ASP A 191 12.40 -14.19 9.12
C ASP A 191 12.06 -12.76 9.61
N SER A 192 12.26 -12.49 10.90
CA SER A 192 12.06 -11.18 11.56
C SER A 192 13.23 -10.84 12.49
#